data_AF-A0A931YK46-F1
#
_entry.id   AF-A0A931YK46-F1
#
_cell.length_a   1.000
_cell.length_b   1.000
_cell.length_c   1.000
_cell.angle_alpha   90.00
_cell.angle_beta   90.00
_cell.angle_gamma   90.00
#
_symmetry.space_group_name_H-M   'P 1'
#
loop_
_entity.id
_entity.type
_entity.pdbx_description
1 polymer ?
#
loop_
_entity_poly.entity_id
_entity_poly.type
_entity_poly.pdbx_seq_one_letter_code
_entity_poly.pdbx_strand_id
1 'polypeptide(L)'
;MSQTGAYGLLGQNQLRGYQLCVKHTNEKGGVLGRTLELVVEDDRSEPATAGRIYEKLITRDKVDAVLGPYSSPITEAVADVTEKHRMAMVAPGAAATSIFKKGRKCVFMVLSPSEVY
;
A
#
# COMPACT_ATOMS: atom_id res chain seq x y z
N MET A 1 -5.35 -3.89 -2.59
CA MET A 1 -5.73 -4.18 -1.20
C MET A 1 -6.62 -5.40 -1.20
N SER A 2 -6.28 -6.44 -0.44
CA SER A 2 -7.03 -7.70 -0.42
C SER A 2 -8.46 -7.47 0.10
N GLN A 3 -9.45 -7.48 -0.79
CA GLN A 3 -10.86 -7.46 -0.44
C GLN A 3 -11.45 -8.87 -0.46
N THR A 4 -10.84 -9.75 -1.27
CA THR A 4 -11.14 -11.19 -1.34
C THR A 4 -9.87 -12.03 -1.11
N GLY A 5 -10.04 -13.35 -1.04
CA GLY A 5 -8.94 -14.30 -0.78
C GLY A 5 -8.59 -14.44 0.71
N ALA A 6 -7.43 -15.04 0.98
CA ALA A 6 -7.01 -15.42 2.33
C ALA A 6 -6.93 -14.25 3.33
N TYR A 7 -6.66 -13.03 2.85
CA TYR A 7 -6.56 -11.82 3.68
C TYR A 7 -7.76 -10.86 3.53
N GLY A 8 -8.86 -11.28 2.92
CA GLY A 8 -9.99 -10.40 2.59
C GLY A 8 -10.58 -9.65 3.80
N LEU A 9 -10.83 -10.35 4.92
CA LEU A 9 -11.34 -9.70 6.14
C LEU A 9 -10.38 -8.62 6.66
N LEU A 10 -9.09 -8.92 6.66
CA LEU A 10 -8.06 -8.06 7.24
C LEU A 10 -7.81 -6.83 6.34
N GLY A 11 -7.74 -7.04 5.03
CA GLY A 11 -7.64 -5.94 4.07
C GLY A 11 -8.88 -5.05 4.02
N GLN A 12 -10.08 -5.59 4.23
CA GLN A 12 -11.30 -4.77 4.40
C GLN A 12 -11.24 -3.90 5.67
N ASN A 13 -10.76 -4.44 6.79
CA ASN A 13 -10.59 -3.65 8.02
C ASN A 13 -9.56 -2.53 7.82
N GLN A 14 -8.44 -2.82 7.16
CA GLN A 14 -7.42 -1.82 6.83
C GLN A 14 -7.99 -0.74 5.90
N LEU A 15 -8.77 -1.12 4.87
CA LEU A 15 -9.43 -0.20 3.96
C LEU A 15 -10.40 0.75 4.69
N ARG A 16 -11.20 0.24 5.62
CA ARG A 16 -12.10 1.08 6.43
C ARG A 16 -11.33 2.14 7.23
N GLY A 17 -10.18 1.76 7.78
CA GLY A 17 -9.28 2.70 8.47
C GLY A 17 -8.81 3.83 7.55
N TYR A 18 -8.43 3.50 6.30
CA TYR A 18 -8.04 4.52 5.32
C TYR A 18 -9.19 5.42 4.91
N GLN A 19 -10.37 4.85 4.66
CA GLN A 19 -11.56 5.64 4.33
C GLN A 19 -11.91 6.63 5.43
N LEU A 20 -11.80 6.22 6.70
CA LEU A 20 -11.99 7.11 7.84
C LEU A 20 -10.95 8.24 7.87
N CYS A 21 -9.67 7.92 7.65
CA CYS A 21 -8.58 8.91 7.61
C CYS A 21 -8.76 9.92 6.48
N VAL A 22 -9.10 9.45 5.27
CA VAL A 22 -9.37 10.30 4.10
C VAL A 22 -10.55 11.22 4.37
N LYS A 23 -11.66 10.68 4.89
CA LYS A 23 -12.84 11.48 5.25
C LYS A 23 -12.46 12.59 6.24
N HIS A 24 -11.85 12.23 7.36
CA HIS A 24 -11.47 13.18 8.41
C HIS A 24 -10.47 14.25 7.92
N THR A 25 -9.52 13.86 7.07
CA THR A 25 -8.54 14.79 6.51
C THR A 25 -9.19 15.77 5.54
N ASN A 26 -10.08 15.28 4.67
CA ASN A 26 -10.81 16.11 3.73
C ASN A 26 -11.77 17.08 4.43
N GLU A 27 -12.44 16.64 5.50
CA GLU A 27 -13.29 17.50 6.35
C GLU A 27 -12.48 18.65 7.00
N LYS A 28 -11.17 18.48 7.17
CA LYS A 28 -10.25 19.49 7.70
C LYS A 28 -9.58 20.36 6.62
N GLY A 29 -10.07 20.33 5.38
CA GLY A 29 -9.53 21.12 4.27
C GLY A 29 -8.46 20.40 3.44
N GLY A 30 -8.28 19.09 3.66
CA GLY A 30 -7.38 18.25 2.87
C GLY A 30 -5.90 18.44 3.23
N VAL A 31 -5.03 18.06 2.29
CA VAL A 31 -3.57 18.16 2.42
C VAL A 31 -3.06 19.21 1.45
N LEU A 32 -2.36 20.22 1.97
CA LEU A 32 -1.89 21.36 1.17
C LEU A 32 -3.01 22.03 0.35
N GLY A 33 -4.23 22.06 0.89
CA GLY A 33 -5.42 22.62 0.23
C GLY A 33 -6.05 21.73 -0.85
N ARG A 34 -5.62 20.47 -1.00
CA ARG A 34 -6.18 19.49 -1.94
C ARG A 34 -6.90 18.37 -1.20
N THR A 35 -8.06 17.95 -1.70
CA THR A 35 -8.77 16.77 -1.18
C THR A 35 -8.06 15.48 -1.62
N LEU A 36 -8.01 14.51 -0.72
CA LEU A 36 -7.52 13.16 -0.98
C LEU A 36 -8.61 12.32 -1.65
N GLU A 37 -8.23 11.57 -2.68
CA GLU A 37 -9.03 10.53 -3.32
C GLU A 37 -8.36 9.18 -3.12
N LEU A 38 -9.14 8.15 -2.76
CA LEU A 38 -8.63 6.80 -2.57
C LEU A 38 -9.05 5.91 -3.73
N VAL A 39 -8.09 5.49 -4.54
CA VAL A 39 -8.29 4.47 -5.58
C VAL A 39 -7.98 3.10 -5.00
N VAL A 40 -8.93 2.17 -5.08
CA VAL A 40 -8.84 0.85 -4.43
C VAL A 40 -9.10 -0.25 -5.46
N GLU A 41 -8.17 -1.18 -5.54
CA GLU A 41 -8.24 -2.37 -6.39
C GLU A 41 -8.06 -3.63 -5.53
N ASP A 42 -8.80 -4.69 -5.84
CA ASP A 42 -8.73 -5.97 -5.11
C ASP A 42 -7.59 -6.85 -5.66
N ASP A 43 -6.56 -7.07 -4.84
CA ASP A 43 -5.43 -7.92 -5.21
C ASP A 43 -5.68 -9.42 -4.95
N ARG A 44 -6.86 -9.79 -4.41
CA ARG A 44 -7.29 -11.17 -4.14
C ARG A 44 -6.34 -11.97 -3.25
N SER A 45 -5.47 -11.30 -2.49
CA SER A 45 -4.38 -11.92 -1.72
C SER A 45 -3.30 -12.57 -2.59
N GLU A 46 -3.18 -12.19 -3.86
CA GLU A 46 -2.27 -12.78 -4.84
C GLU A 46 -1.14 -11.82 -5.24
N PRO A 47 0.15 -12.18 -5.03
CA PRO A 47 1.27 -11.31 -5.37
C PRO A 47 1.34 -10.89 -6.84
N ALA A 48 1.06 -11.80 -7.78
CA ALA A 48 1.08 -11.51 -9.21
C ALA A 48 -0.02 -10.52 -9.61
N THR A 49 -1.21 -10.65 -9.02
CA THR A 49 -2.34 -9.75 -9.23
C THR A 49 -2.02 -8.37 -8.66
N ALA A 50 -1.44 -8.30 -7.45
CA ALA A 50 -0.97 -7.05 -6.85
C ALA A 50 0.05 -6.32 -7.73
N GLY A 51 1.07 -7.01 -8.24
CA GLY A 51 2.09 -6.39 -9.10
C GLY A 51 1.49 -5.69 -10.34
N ARG A 52 0.52 -6.35 -11.01
CA ARG A 52 -0.18 -5.77 -12.17
C ARG A 52 -1.04 -4.56 -11.79
N ILE A 53 -1.72 -4.63 -10.66
CA ILE A 53 -2.52 -3.53 -10.13
C ILE A 53 -1.64 -2.31 -9.88
N TYR A 54 -0.47 -2.47 -9.23
CA TYR A 54 0.42 -1.35 -8.93
C TYR A 54 1.04 -0.76 -10.20
N GLU A 55 1.42 -1.59 -11.18
CA GLU A 55 1.87 -1.09 -12.49
C GLU A 55 0.78 -0.22 -13.13
N LYS A 56 -0.49 -0.66 -13.11
CA LYS A 56 -1.62 0.11 -13.65
C LYS A 56 -1.84 1.42 -12.87
N LEU A 57 -1.90 1.36 -11.55
CA LEU A 57 -2.14 2.53 -10.70
C LEU A 57 -1.10 3.63 -10.96
N ILE A 58 0.16 3.24 -11.11
CA ILE A 58 1.27 4.17 -11.32
C ILE A 58 1.29 4.70 -12.76
N THR A 59 1.22 3.81 -13.76
CA THR A 59 1.48 4.19 -15.16
C THR A 59 0.25 4.72 -15.89
N ARG A 60 -0.93 4.19 -15.57
CA ARG A 60 -2.20 4.52 -16.25
C ARG A 60 -3.04 5.46 -15.40
N ASP A 61 -3.28 5.12 -14.14
CA ASP A 61 -4.15 5.92 -13.28
C ASP A 61 -3.41 7.13 -12.66
N LYS A 62 -2.07 7.14 -12.77
CA LYS A 62 -1.17 8.25 -12.42
C LYS A 62 -1.38 8.77 -11.00
N VAL A 63 -1.51 7.86 -10.04
CA VAL A 63 -1.65 8.20 -8.62
C VAL A 63 -0.40 8.91 -8.09
N ASP A 64 -0.59 9.81 -7.11
CA ASP A 64 0.50 10.60 -6.51
C ASP A 64 1.37 9.75 -5.54
N ALA A 65 0.79 8.74 -4.90
CA ALA A 65 1.46 7.81 -3.97
C ALA A 65 0.67 6.50 -3.86
N VAL A 66 1.30 5.44 -3.34
CA VAL A 66 0.63 4.16 -3.07
C VAL A 66 0.74 3.72 -1.62
N LEU A 67 -0.29 3.02 -1.14
CA LEU A 67 -0.28 2.33 0.15
C LEU A 67 0.02 0.85 -0.08
N GLY A 68 0.75 0.23 0.83
CA GLY A 68 1.19 -1.16 0.71
C GLY A 68 0.07 -2.18 0.95
N PRO A 69 0.20 -3.41 0.41
CA PRO A 69 -0.72 -4.51 0.65
C PRO A 69 -0.76 -4.98 2.12
N TYR A 70 -1.68 -5.89 2.43
CA TYR A 70 -1.88 -6.40 3.79
C TYR A 70 -0.75 -7.30 4.30
N SER A 71 0.01 -7.98 3.45
CA SER A 71 0.97 -9.01 3.87
C SER A 71 2.38 -8.82 3.30
N SER A 72 3.38 -9.37 4.00
CA SER A 72 4.79 -9.31 3.58
C SER A 72 5.04 -9.89 2.16
N PRO A 73 4.52 -11.07 1.76
CA PRO A 73 4.80 -11.62 0.43
C PRO A 73 4.22 -10.77 -0.71
N ILE A 74 3.03 -10.20 -0.51
CA ILE A 74 2.39 -9.34 -1.52
C ILE A 74 3.12 -7.99 -1.57
N THR A 75 3.52 -7.45 -0.41
CA THR A 75 4.31 -6.21 -0.32
C THR A 75 5.65 -6.35 -1.00
N GLU A 76 6.35 -7.46 -0.82
CA GLU A 76 7.62 -7.73 -1.49
C GLU A 76 7.48 -7.72 -3.02
N ALA A 77 6.40 -8.31 -3.56
CA ALA A 77 6.16 -8.33 -5.00
C ALA A 77 5.88 -6.95 -5.59
N VAL A 78 5.20 -6.06 -4.85
CA VAL A 78 4.94 -4.70 -5.32
C VAL A 78 6.09 -3.73 -5.05
N ALA A 79 6.97 -4.03 -4.10
CA ALA A 79 8.12 -3.20 -3.76
C ALA A 79 9.08 -3.01 -4.94
N ASP A 80 9.26 -4.02 -5.79
CA ASP A 80 10.09 -3.90 -6.99
C ASP A 80 9.44 -3.02 -8.06
N VAL A 81 8.10 -3.06 -8.16
CA VAL A 81 7.33 -2.21 -9.07
C VAL A 81 7.45 -0.75 -8.65
N THR A 82 7.26 -0.47 -7.36
CA THR A 82 7.33 0.90 -6.84
C THR A 82 8.74 1.47 -6.93
N GLU A 83 9.78 0.66 -6.67
CA GLU A 83 11.17 1.07 -6.86
C GLU A 83 11.49 1.38 -8.34
N LYS A 84 11.06 0.52 -9.27
CA LYS A 84 11.24 0.73 -10.72
C LYS A 84 10.68 2.06 -11.20
N HIS A 85 9.50 2.44 -10.71
CA HIS A 85 8.83 3.69 -11.09
C HIS A 85 9.14 4.87 -10.18
N ARG A 86 10.03 4.69 -9.20
CA ARG A 86 10.37 5.70 -8.17
C ARG A 86 9.13 6.23 -7.42
N MET A 87 8.14 5.36 -7.22
CA MET A 87 6.88 5.68 -6.57
C MET A 87 6.97 5.41 -5.06
N ALA A 88 6.67 6.41 -4.23
CA ALA A 88 6.66 6.22 -2.79
C ALA A 88 5.53 5.27 -2.35
N MET A 89 5.89 4.26 -1.55
CA MET A 89 4.98 3.29 -0.96
C MET A 89 5.11 3.28 0.56
N VAL A 90 4.00 3.57 1.25
CA VAL A 90 3.90 3.39 2.71
C VAL A 90 3.32 2.00 2.97
N ALA A 91 4.07 1.12 3.63
CA ALA A 91 3.72 -0.29 3.84
C ALA A 91 3.37 -0.60 5.31
N PRO A 92 2.08 -0.73 5.67
CA PRO A 92 1.66 -0.96 7.04
C PRO A 92 1.25 -2.40 7.35
N GLY A 93 1.19 -3.30 6.37
CA GLY A 93 0.89 -4.73 6.56
C GLY A 93 2.12 -5.65 6.48
N ALA A 94 3.31 -5.08 6.31
CA ALA A 94 4.53 -5.83 6.06
C ALA A 94 5.50 -5.72 7.23
N ALA A 95 5.73 -6.84 7.92
CA ALA A 95 6.64 -6.91 9.08
C ALA A 95 8.01 -7.53 8.75
N ALA A 96 8.15 -8.16 7.57
CA ALA A 96 9.40 -8.80 7.17
C ALA A 96 10.48 -7.74 6.89
N THR A 97 11.54 -7.73 7.69
CA THR A 97 12.71 -6.85 7.56
C THR A 97 13.41 -6.97 6.22
N SER A 98 13.37 -8.16 5.60
CA SER A 98 13.99 -8.43 4.30
C SER A 98 13.48 -7.49 3.20
N ILE A 99 12.24 -7.02 3.29
CA ILE A 99 11.65 -6.06 2.33
C ILE A 99 12.43 -4.74 2.32
N PHE A 100 12.97 -4.33 3.47
CA PHE A 100 13.57 -3.02 3.70
C PHE A 100 15.10 -3.05 3.69
N LYS A 101 15.71 -4.24 3.79
CA LYS A 101 17.18 -4.44 3.74
C LYS A 101 17.73 -4.57 2.31
N LYS A 102 16.89 -4.49 1.27
CA LYS A 102 17.28 -4.66 -0.15
C LYS A 102 17.78 -3.38 -0.85
N GLY A 103 18.05 -2.30 -0.10
CA GLY A 103 18.54 -1.03 -0.67
C GLY A 103 17.48 -0.23 -1.45
N ARG A 104 16.21 -0.62 -1.37
CA ARG A 104 15.07 0.10 -1.95
C ARG A 104 14.91 1.45 -1.26
N LYS A 105 14.63 2.50 -2.03
CA LYS A 105 14.48 3.87 -1.54
C LYS A 105 13.03 4.32 -1.43
N CYS A 106 12.13 3.59 -2.08
CA CYS A 106 10.75 4.00 -2.25
C CYS A 106 9.77 3.34 -1.27
N VAL A 107 10.23 2.47 -0.37
CA VAL A 107 9.35 1.73 0.56
C VAL A 107 9.58 2.20 1.99
N PHE A 108 8.51 2.65 2.64
CA PHE A 108 8.52 3.19 4.00
C PHE A 108 7.72 2.29 4.94
N MET A 109 8.36 1.80 6.00
CA MET A 109 7.75 0.94 7.02
C MET A 109 6.98 1.79 8.04
N VAL A 110 5.80 1.32 8.49
CA VAL A 110 5.03 1.98 9.57
C VAL A 110 5.00 1.14 10.86
N LEU A 111 5.07 -0.19 10.75
CA LEU A 111 5.13 -1.09 11.90
C LEU A 111 6.58 -1.27 12.37
N SER A 112 6.81 -1.55 13.65
CA SER A 112 8.11 -2.05 14.10
C SER A 112 8.40 -3.40 13.42
N PRO A 113 9.64 -3.68 12.98
CA PRO A 113 9.94 -4.96 12.35
C PRO A 113 9.70 -6.12 13.31
N SER A 114 9.29 -7.28 12.80
CA SER A 114 8.97 -8.45 13.63
C SER A 114 10.16 -8.99 14.44
N GLU A 115 11.39 -8.59 14.10
CA GLU A 115 12.62 -8.93 14.83
C GLU A 115 12.79 -8.13 16.14
N VAL A 116 11.94 -7.10 16.37
CA VAL A 116 11.98 -6.21 17.54
C VAL A 116 10.73 -6.38 18.42
N TYR A 117 9.98 -7.47 18.22
CA TYR A 117 8.77 -7.83 18.97
C TYR A 117 8.94 -9.15 19.69
#